data_AF-A0A2R7KQ04-F1
#
_entry.id   AF-A0A2R7KQ04-F1
#
_cell.length_a   1.000
_cell.length_b   1.000
_cell.length_c   1.000
_cell.angle_alpha   90.00
_cell.angle_beta   90.00
_cell.angle_gamma   90.00
#
_symmetry.space_group_name_H-M   'P 1'
#
loop_
_entity.id
_entity.type
_entity.pdbx_description
1 polymer ?
#
loop_
_entity_poly.entity_id
_entity_poly.type
_entity_poly.pdbx_seq_one_letter_code
_entity_poly.pdbx_strand_id
1 'polypeptide(L)' 'MPAPKKNSILASNFQDMIKEEQIKMIAETLLPGFIPKDQNIKELSFHFTVPPGQSFKVFFERKNKSEWNWKGYESEEN' A
#
# COMPACT_ATOMS: atom_id res chain seq x y z
N MET A 1 -27.16 -10.67 -33.97
CA MET A 1 -26.87 -10.96 -32.54
C MET A 1 -26.78 -12.48 -32.41
N PRO A 2 -25.79 -13.11 -31.72
CA PRO A 2 -25.36 -12.79 -30.35
C PRO A 2 -23.84 -12.82 -30.04
N ALA A 3 -23.52 -12.16 -28.93
CA ALA A 3 -22.43 -12.27 -27.94
C ALA A 3 -20.92 -12.21 -28.35
N PRO A 4 -20.15 -11.23 -27.82
CA PRO A 4 -18.68 -11.25 -27.84
C PRO A 4 -18.12 -12.34 -26.92
N LYS A 5 -17.11 -13.06 -27.40
CA LYS A 5 -16.43 -14.11 -26.64
C LYS A 5 -15.61 -13.49 -25.50
N LYS A 6 -16.09 -13.75 -24.28
CA LYS A 6 -15.36 -14.01 -23.03
C LYS A 6 -14.10 -13.17 -22.82
N ASN A 7 -14.31 -12.11 -22.04
CA ASN A 7 -13.35 -11.39 -21.22
C ASN A 7 -12.06 -12.16 -20.91
N SER A 8 -10.95 -11.50 -21.23
CA SER A 8 -9.83 -11.26 -20.33
C SER A 8 -9.42 -12.44 -19.45
N ILE A 9 -8.65 -13.34 -20.04
CA ILE A 9 -7.61 -14.04 -19.29
C ILE A 9 -6.34 -13.24 -19.55
N LEU A 10 -6.23 -12.11 -18.83
CA LEU A 10 -4.93 -11.53 -18.55
C LEU A 10 -4.17 -12.65 -17.82
N ALA A 11 -3.30 -13.33 -18.56
CA ALA A 11 -2.13 -13.93 -17.98
C ALA A 11 -1.39 -12.78 -17.31
N SER A 12 -1.68 -12.58 -16.02
CA SER A 12 -0.84 -11.78 -15.15
C SER A 12 0.50 -12.50 -15.13
N ASN A 13 1.40 -12.09 -16.02
CA ASN A 13 2.82 -12.41 -15.93
C ASN A 13 3.25 -12.04 -14.51
N PHE A 14 3.44 -13.06 -13.67
CA PHE A 14 3.99 -12.95 -12.32
C PHE A 14 5.49 -12.67 -12.43
N GLN A 15 5.86 -11.46 -12.86
CA GLN A 15 7.22 -10.96 -12.85
C GLN A 15 7.25 -9.62 -12.08
N ASP A 16 7.67 -9.72 -10.81
CA ASP A 16 8.59 -8.86 -10.06
C ASP A 16 8.45 -7.33 -10.03
N MET A 17 7.24 -6.78 -9.96
CA MET A 17 7.09 -5.45 -9.36
C MET A 17 5.90 -5.42 -8.42
N ILE A 18 6.16 -5.08 -7.16
CA ILE A 18 5.08 -4.78 -6.22
C ILE A 18 4.42 -3.50 -6.71
N LYS A 19 3.14 -3.61 -7.08
CA LYS A 19 2.37 -2.47 -7.54
C LYS A 19 2.01 -1.58 -6.35
N GLU A 20 1.83 -0.28 -6.60
CA GLU A 20 1.32 0.67 -5.61
C GLU A 20 0.08 0.15 -4.87
N GLU A 21 -0.84 -0.51 -5.59
CA GLU A 21 -2.05 -1.09 -4.99
C GLU A 21 -1.73 -2.16 -3.92
N GLN A 22 -0.70 -2.98 -4.15
CA GLN A 22 -0.24 -3.97 -3.17
C GLN A 22 0.46 -3.30 -1.99
N ILE A 23 1.29 -2.29 -2.25
CA ILE A 23 1.92 -1.47 -1.19
C ILE A 23 0.85 -0.87 -0.31
N LYS A 24 -0.18 -0.26 -0.92
CA LYS A 24 -1.33 0.33 -0.23
C LYS A 24 -2.08 -0.72 0.60
N MET A 25 -2.37 -1.89 0.04
CA MET A 25 -3.07 -2.96 0.75
C MET A 25 -2.28 -3.45 1.98
N ILE A 26 -0.97 -3.67 1.82
CA ILE A 26 -0.07 -4.05 2.92
C ILE A 26 -0.06 -2.92 3.97
N ALA A 27 0.07 -1.68 3.51
CA ALA A 27 0.12 -0.52 4.38
C ALA A 27 -1.18 -0.33 5.17
N GLU A 28 -2.35 -0.48 4.56
CA GLU A 28 -3.66 -0.43 5.24
C GLU A 28 -3.84 -1.59 6.22
N THR A 29 -3.30 -2.77 5.91
CA THR A 29 -3.32 -3.94 6.81
C THR A 29 -2.44 -3.72 8.04
N LEU A 30 -1.27 -3.08 7.85
CA LEU A 30 -0.33 -2.77 8.92
C LEU A 30 -0.76 -1.53 9.71
N LEU A 31 -1.42 -0.57 9.07
CA LEU A 31 -1.87 0.71 9.62
C LEU A 31 -2.41 0.59 11.05
N PRO A 32 -3.41 -0.27 11.38
CA PRO A 32 -3.95 -0.37 12.74
C PRO A 32 -2.92 -0.74 13.81
N GLY A 33 -1.86 -1.48 13.46
CA GLY A 33 -0.76 -1.80 14.37
C GLY A 33 0.23 -0.65 14.58
N PHE A 34 0.30 0.28 13.62
CA PHE A 34 1.16 1.46 13.67
C PHE A 34 0.43 2.71 14.18
N ILE A 35 -0.91 2.72 14.29
CA ILE A 35 -1.66 3.88 14.82
C ILE A 35 -1.10 4.25 16.20
N PRO A 36 -0.52 5.46 16.35
CA PRO A 36 0.05 5.87 17.61
C PRO A 36 -1.07 6.04 18.64
N LYS A 37 -0.82 5.61 19.87
CA LYS A 37 -1.72 5.91 20.99
C LYS A 37 -1.77 7.40 21.30
N ASP A 38 -0.72 8.13 20.92
CA ASP A 38 -0.64 9.58 21.09
C ASP A 38 -1.53 10.30 20.09
N GLN A 39 -2.57 10.95 20.62
CA GLN A 39 -3.56 11.66 19.83
C GLN A 39 -3.02 12.97 19.22
N ASN A 40 -1.81 13.41 19.58
CA ASN A 40 -1.19 14.59 18.98
C ASN A 40 -0.48 14.28 17.66
N ILE A 41 -0.24 13.00 17.36
CA ILE A 41 0.46 12.61 16.14
C ILE A 41 -0.51 12.76 14.96
N LYS A 42 -0.08 13.58 14.00
CA LYS A 42 -0.79 13.89 12.76
C LYS A 42 -0.18 13.22 11.53
N GLU A 43 1.01 12.65 11.67
CA GLU A 43 1.74 12.02 10.58
C GLU A 43 2.27 10.67 11.07
N LEU A 44 2.07 9.65 10.26
CA LEU A 44 2.55 8.30 10.51
C LEU A 44 3.36 7.88 9.29
N SER A 45 4.54 7.32 9.53
CA SER A 45 5.27 6.63 8.48
C SER A 45 5.92 5.38 9.03
N PHE A 46 5.96 4.33 8.22
CA PHE A 46 6.64 3.09 8.55
C PHE A 46 7.22 2.48 7.29
N HIS A 47 8.29 1.72 7.47
CA HIS A 47 8.92 0.96 6.40
C HIS A 47 8.55 -0.52 6.54
N PHE A 48 8.32 -1.18 5.42
CA PHE A 48 8.17 -2.62 5.37
C PHE A 48 9.00 -3.17 4.22
N THR A 49 9.57 -4.34 4.45
CA THR A 49 10.37 -5.04 3.44
C THR A 49 9.53 -6.17 2.88
N VAL A 50 9.39 -6.21 1.57
CA VAL A 50 8.74 -7.30 0.90
C VAL A 50 9.80 -8.16 0.21
N PRO A 51 9.81 -9.48 0.48
CA PRO A 51 10.63 -10.42 -0.28
C PRO A 51 10.34 -10.28 -1.79
N PRO A 52 11.38 -10.27 -2.65
CA PRO A 52 12.74 -10.75 -2.40
C PRO A 52 13.77 -9.71 -1.89
N GLY A 53 13.36 -8.50 -1.46
CA GLY A 53 14.28 -7.51 -0.89
C GLY A 53 13.92 -6.05 -1.13
N GLN A 54 12.69 -5.76 -1.56
CA GLN A 54 12.24 -4.39 -1.82
C GLN A 54 11.72 -3.78 -0.54
N SER A 55 12.35 -2.70 -0.07
CA SER A 55 11.89 -1.95 1.08
C SER A 55 11.05 -0.77 0.61
N PHE A 56 9.88 -0.62 1.21
CA PHE A 56 8.96 0.48 0.93
C PHE A 56 8.67 1.23 2.20
N LYS A 57 8.78 2.55 2.13
CA LYS A 57 8.39 3.46 3.19
C LYS A 57 7.07 4.11 2.83
N VAL A 58 6.05 3.92 3.64
CA VAL A 58 4.72 4.51 3.42
C VAL A 58 4.48 5.67 4.37
N PHE A 59 3.70 6.63 3.90
CA PHE A 59 3.34 7.82 4.63
C PHE A 59 1.82 7.92 4.72
N PHE A 60 1.35 8.23 5.91
CA PHE A 60 -0.04 8.49 6.23
C PHE A 60 -0.15 9.80 6.99
N GLU A 61 -1.21 10.54 6.70
CA GLU A 61 -1.55 11.75 7.43
C GLU A 61 -2.91 11.58 8.10
N ARG A 62 -3.01 12.02 9.35
CA ARG A 62 -4.27 12.03 10.08
C ARG A 62 -5.01 13.32 9.76
N LYS A 63 -6.01 13.23 8.89
CA LYS A 63 -6.86 14.39 8.57
C LYS A 63 -7.87 14.69 9.66
N ASN A 64 -8.41 13.65 10.30
CA ASN A 64 -9.45 13.77 11.33
C ASN A 64 -9.13 12.90 12.55
N LYS A 65 -9.86 13.11 13.67
CA LYS A 65 -9.64 12.39 14.94
C LYS A 65 -9.53 10.86 14.81
N SER A 66 -10.00 10.24 13.72
CA SER A 66 -9.85 8.80 13.51
C SER A 66 -9.48 8.38 12.08
N GLU A 67 -9.23 9.31 11.16
CA GLU A 67 -9.04 8.97 9.75
C GLU A 67 -7.61 9.24 9.29
N TRP A 68 -6.90 8.16 8.96
CA TRP A 68 -5.58 8.17 8.37
C TRP A 68 -5.73 8.07 6.85
N ASN A 69 -5.27 9.10 6.16
CA ASN A 69 -5.23 9.14 4.71
C ASN A 69 -3.84 8.73 4.25
N TRP A 70 -3.79 7.81 3.29
CA TRP A 70 -2.54 7.46 2.62
C TRP A 70 -2.03 8.68 1.85
N LYS A 71 -0.80 9.10 2.15
CA LYS A 71 -0.15 10.28 1.56
C LYS A 71 0.77 9.89 0.40
N GLY A 72 1.42 8.74 0.50
CA GLY A 72 2.45 8.33 -0.46
C GLY A 72 3.21 7.09 -0.03
N TYR A 73 4.03 6.56 -0.93
CA TYR A 73 5.10 5.64 -0.60
C TYR A 73 6.39 6.07 -1.30
N GLU A 74 7.52 5.70 -0.71
CA GLU A 74 8.85 5.79 -1.28
C GLU A 74 9.41 4.38 -1.37
N SER A 75 9.86 3.98 -2.55
CA SER A 75 10.66 2.76 -2.72
C SER A 75 12.09 3.06 -2.31
N GLU A 76 12.59 2.37 -1.30
CA GLU A 76 13.99 2.43 -0.90
C GLU A 76 14.75 1.42 -1.78
N GLU A 77 15.03 1.83 -3.01
CA GLU A 77 15.93 1.11 -3.92
C GLU A 77 17.36 1.40 -3.47
N ASN A 78 18.05 0.38 -2.95
CA ASN A 78 19.46 0.44 -2.58
C ASN A 78 20.30 -0.22 -3.68
#